data_AF-A0A4Q1ZSK0-F1
#
_entry.id   AF-A0A4Q1ZSK0-F1
#
_cell.length_a   1.000
_cell.length_b   1.000
_cell.length_c   1.000
_cell.angle_alpha   90.00
_cell.angle_beta   90.00
_cell.angle_gamma   90.00
#
_symmetry.space_group_name_H-M   'P 1'
#
loop_
_entity.id
_entity.type
_entity.pdbx_description
1 polymer ?
#
loop_
_entity_poly.entity_id
_entity_poly.type
_entity_poly.pdbx_seq_one_letter_code
_entity_poly.pdbx_strand_id
1 'polypeptide(L)'
;MDSLNKYSMDEDKILIACVIAFAPVLLVLITGLGLATMTASLNLTNLDTLIIWVSTTVSMSIVPYMILKIHDGTTWKEIGVSFDLKVYEWIILVFIIGLCIMLSNRIQTGTAFLILVLQTLAVAINEEVWIRGVLITHLRKMKLNSVVIVLVSGIVFGFVTHMNEPLIDNLLWRFPGGLLLGWIAIKTNRLHLPIMFHFLNNITSLSL
;
A
#
# COMPACT_ATOMS: atom_id res chain seq x y z
N MET A 1 30.27 24.64 11.15
CA MET A 1 30.08 23.22 11.56
C MET A 1 28.60 22.88 11.70
N ASP A 2 27.79 23.70 12.36
CA ASP A 2 26.33 23.45 12.50
C ASP A 2 25.52 23.49 11.20
N SER A 3 25.90 24.33 10.23
CA SER A 3 25.24 24.39 8.92
C SER A 3 25.51 23.16 8.04
N LEU A 4 26.72 22.57 8.15
CA LEU A 4 27.12 21.37 7.41
C LEU A 4 26.42 20.12 7.97
N ASN A 5 26.35 19.98 9.30
CA ASN A 5 25.63 18.88 9.96
C ASN A 5 24.11 18.93 9.72
N LYS A 6 23.53 20.12 9.62
CA LYS A 6 22.11 20.27 9.28
C LYS A 6 21.83 19.88 7.83
N TYR A 7 22.72 20.26 6.92
CA TYR A 7 22.58 19.94 5.49
C TYR A 7 22.67 18.43 5.24
N SER A 8 23.65 17.74 5.83
CA SER A 8 23.78 16.29 5.71
C SER A 8 22.57 15.53 6.27
N MET A 9 22.01 16.00 7.39
CA MET A 9 20.83 15.38 8.01
C MET A 9 19.54 15.57 7.17
N ASP A 10 19.44 16.64 6.39
CA ASP A 10 18.31 16.85 5.47
C ASP A 10 18.47 16.02 4.18
N GLU A 11 19.70 15.81 3.70
CA GLU A 11 20.01 14.91 2.58
C GLU A 11 19.65 13.45 2.89
N ASP A 12 20.02 12.95 4.07
CA ASP A 12 19.73 11.56 4.49
C ASP A 12 18.22 11.29 4.51
N LYS A 13 17.42 12.24 5.00
CA LYS A 13 15.96 12.11 5.03
C LYS A 13 15.35 12.08 3.63
N ILE A 14 15.86 12.89 2.72
CA ILE A 14 15.42 12.89 1.32
C ILE A 14 15.78 11.56 0.65
N LEU A 15 17.01 11.07 0.87
CA LEU A 15 17.46 9.77 0.36
C LEU A 15 16.55 8.64 0.86
N ILE A 16 16.24 8.61 2.15
CA ILE A 16 15.32 7.62 2.73
C ILE A 16 13.92 7.73 2.13
N ALA A 17 13.42 8.94 1.90
CA ALA A 17 12.12 9.14 1.25
C ALA A 17 12.11 8.53 -0.17
N CYS A 18 13.19 8.75 -0.95
CA CYS A 18 13.35 8.16 -2.27
C CYS A 18 13.45 6.63 -2.21
N VAL A 19 14.24 6.08 -1.28
CA VAL A 19 14.36 4.62 -1.10
C VAL A 19 13.00 4.01 -0.77
N ILE A 20 12.26 4.58 0.19
CA ILE A 20 10.92 4.12 0.54
C ILE A 20 9.97 4.27 -0.66
N ALA A 21 10.07 5.32 -1.47
CA ALA A 21 9.16 5.56 -2.58
C ALA A 21 9.37 4.62 -3.79
N PHE A 22 10.58 4.12 -4.03
CA PHE A 22 10.89 3.35 -5.26
C PHE A 22 11.34 1.91 -5.01
N ALA A 23 12.14 1.66 -3.97
CA ALA A 23 12.73 0.34 -3.75
C ALA A 23 11.70 -0.79 -3.56
N PRO A 24 10.56 -0.57 -2.87
CA PRO A 24 9.55 -1.61 -2.69
C PRO A 24 9.00 -2.21 -3.99
N VAL A 25 8.80 -1.42 -5.04
CA VAL A 25 8.34 -1.95 -6.35
C VAL A 25 9.38 -2.86 -6.98
N LEU A 26 10.66 -2.44 -6.96
CA LEU A 26 11.76 -3.25 -7.47
C LEU A 26 11.93 -4.53 -6.65
N LEU A 27 11.77 -4.45 -5.32
CA LEU A 27 11.83 -5.60 -4.43
C LEU A 27 10.69 -6.59 -4.68
N VAL A 28 9.47 -6.14 -5.00
CA VAL A 28 8.38 -7.05 -5.38
C VAL A 28 8.77 -7.86 -6.61
N LEU A 29 9.38 -7.23 -7.62
CA LEU A 29 9.84 -7.93 -8.83
C LEU A 29 10.92 -8.96 -8.50
N ILE A 30 11.93 -8.57 -7.73
CA ILE A 30 13.06 -9.44 -7.37
C ILE A 30 12.58 -10.62 -6.52
N THR A 31 11.79 -10.35 -5.47
CA THR A 31 11.29 -11.39 -4.56
C THR A 31 10.28 -12.29 -5.24
N GLY A 32 9.38 -11.75 -6.07
CA GLY A 32 8.44 -12.51 -6.87
C GLY A 32 9.14 -13.46 -7.85
N LEU A 33 10.13 -12.97 -8.60
CA LEU A 33 10.92 -13.79 -9.52
C LEU A 33 11.72 -14.87 -8.78
N GLY A 34 12.35 -14.52 -7.65
CA GLY A 34 13.08 -15.47 -6.82
C GLY A 34 12.18 -16.61 -6.32
N LEU A 35 10.99 -16.29 -5.82
CA LEU A 35 10.02 -17.29 -5.36
C LEU A 35 9.47 -18.14 -6.52
N ALA A 36 9.19 -17.53 -7.68
CA ALA A 36 8.73 -18.25 -8.87
C ALA A 36 9.78 -19.26 -9.37
N THR A 37 11.05 -18.87 -9.44
CA THR A 37 12.14 -19.78 -9.85
C THR A 37 12.35 -20.90 -8.83
N MET A 38 12.28 -20.60 -7.53
CA MET A 38 12.39 -21.60 -6.47
C MET A 38 11.25 -22.61 -6.52
N THR A 39 10.01 -22.16 -6.63
CA THR A 39 8.84 -23.05 -6.71
C THR A 39 8.86 -23.93 -7.96
N ALA A 40 9.28 -23.38 -9.10
CA ALA A 40 9.51 -24.15 -10.32
C ALA A 40 10.60 -25.22 -10.13
N SER A 41 11.71 -24.89 -9.48
CA SER A 41 12.79 -25.86 -9.21
C SER A 41 12.36 -27.03 -8.30
N LEU A 42 11.34 -26.80 -7.48
CA LEU A 42 10.75 -27.79 -6.56
C LEU A 42 9.52 -28.50 -7.15
N ASN A 43 9.16 -28.23 -8.41
CA ASN A 43 7.94 -28.72 -9.07
C ASN A 43 6.64 -28.41 -8.29
N LEU A 44 6.61 -27.30 -7.55
CA LEU A 44 5.42 -26.83 -6.87
C LEU A 44 4.54 -26.05 -7.84
N THR A 45 3.26 -26.40 -7.94
CA THR A 45 2.29 -25.77 -8.86
C THR A 45 1.19 -25.03 -8.09
N ASN A 46 0.50 -24.10 -8.77
CA ASN A 46 -0.63 -23.33 -8.22
C ASN A 46 -0.29 -22.45 -7.01
N LEU A 47 0.92 -21.88 -6.97
CA LEU A 47 1.37 -21.00 -5.88
C LEU A 47 1.38 -19.51 -6.23
N ASP A 48 0.85 -19.11 -7.40
CA ASP A 48 0.95 -17.73 -7.90
C ASP A 48 0.39 -16.69 -6.91
N THR A 49 -0.79 -16.94 -6.34
CA THR A 49 -1.37 -16.07 -5.32
C THR A 49 -0.47 -15.98 -4.08
N LEU A 50 0.12 -17.09 -3.63
CA LEU A 50 1.01 -17.11 -2.48
C LEU A 50 2.31 -16.33 -2.77
N ILE A 51 2.87 -16.50 -3.98
CA ILE A 51 4.06 -15.77 -4.43
C ILE A 51 3.79 -14.27 -4.41
N ILE A 52 2.63 -13.82 -4.93
CA ILE A 52 2.22 -12.41 -4.88
C ILE A 52 2.11 -11.93 -3.44
N TRP A 53 1.45 -12.69 -2.55
CA TRP A 53 1.26 -12.26 -1.17
C TRP A 53 2.59 -12.13 -0.42
N VAL A 54 3.46 -13.12 -0.54
CA VAL A 54 4.76 -13.11 0.14
C VAL A 54 5.64 -11.98 -0.41
N SER A 55 5.75 -11.85 -1.74
CA SER A 55 6.58 -10.82 -2.38
C SER A 55 6.12 -9.40 -2.03
N THR A 56 4.81 -9.13 -2.12
CA THR A 56 4.24 -7.82 -1.74
C THR A 56 4.36 -7.54 -0.25
N THR A 57 4.10 -8.52 0.62
CA THR A 57 4.19 -8.31 2.08
C THR A 57 5.61 -8.01 2.53
N VAL A 58 6.60 -8.78 2.04
CA VAL A 58 8.00 -8.54 2.36
C VAL A 58 8.45 -7.17 1.84
N SER A 59 8.14 -6.88 0.58
CA SER A 59 8.71 -5.73 -0.13
C SER A 59 8.02 -4.40 0.21
N MET A 60 6.70 -4.39 0.37
CA MET A 60 5.90 -3.18 0.59
C MET A 60 5.52 -2.96 2.05
N SER A 61 5.43 -3.99 2.88
CA SER A 61 5.10 -3.83 4.31
C SER A 61 6.34 -3.94 5.20
N ILE A 62 7.04 -5.07 5.14
CA ILE A 62 8.09 -5.40 6.11
C ILE A 62 9.34 -4.53 5.90
N VAL A 63 9.95 -4.58 4.71
CA VAL A 63 11.20 -3.85 4.43
C VAL A 63 11.08 -2.34 4.68
N PRO A 64 10.11 -1.61 4.09
CA PRO A 64 10.01 -0.16 4.31
C PRO A 64 9.68 0.20 5.76
N TYR A 65 8.89 -0.60 6.47
CA TYR A 65 8.69 -0.40 7.91
C TYR A 65 9.98 -0.60 8.71
N MET A 66 10.76 -1.64 8.40
CA MET A 66 12.05 -1.88 9.07
C MET A 66 13.02 -0.72 8.85
N ILE A 67 13.09 -0.15 7.64
CA ILE A 67 13.90 1.04 7.35
C ILE A 67 13.53 2.19 8.30
N LEU A 68 12.24 2.50 8.43
CA LEU A 68 11.77 3.53 9.37
C LEU A 68 11.95 3.18 10.84
N LYS A 69 11.88 1.90 11.18
CA LYS A 69 12.08 1.44 12.56
C LYS A 69 13.53 1.64 12.98
N ILE A 70 14.46 1.26 12.10
CA ILE A 70 15.91 1.35 12.35
C ILE A 70 16.35 2.82 12.37
N HIS A 71 15.90 3.63 11.43
CA HIS A 71 16.35 5.01 11.31
C HIS A 71 15.69 5.96 12.33
N ASP A 72 14.37 5.88 12.50
CA ASP A 72 13.61 6.86 13.29
C ASP A 72 12.96 6.28 14.55
N GLY A 73 13.20 5.01 14.87
CA GLY A 73 12.56 4.34 16.00
C GLY A 73 11.04 4.13 15.83
N THR A 74 10.50 4.36 14.63
CA THR A 74 9.06 4.42 14.33
C THR A 74 8.27 3.24 14.88
N THR A 75 7.07 3.49 15.39
CA THR A 75 6.17 2.48 15.95
C THR A 75 4.99 2.20 15.02
N TRP A 76 4.34 1.05 15.21
CA TRP A 76 3.10 0.69 14.51
C TRP A 76 2.00 1.76 14.65
N LYS A 77 1.91 2.41 15.82
CA LYS A 77 0.93 3.45 16.08
C LYS A 77 1.21 4.73 15.29
N GLU A 78 2.48 5.08 15.07
CA GLU A 78 2.87 6.25 14.26
C GLU A 78 2.52 6.07 12.79
N ILE A 79 2.63 4.84 12.26
CA ILE A 79 2.19 4.53 10.89
C ILE A 79 0.67 4.33 10.77
N GLY A 80 -0.09 4.64 11.83
CA GLY A 80 -1.56 4.63 11.82
C GLY A 80 -2.21 3.26 12.00
N VAL A 81 -1.47 2.23 12.43
CA VAL A 81 -2.09 0.95 12.81
C VAL A 81 -2.84 1.14 14.13
N SER A 82 -4.16 1.02 14.07
CA SER A 82 -5.07 1.09 15.21
C SER A 82 -6.20 0.09 15.04
N PHE A 83 -6.59 -0.57 16.13
CA PHE A 83 -7.69 -1.56 16.12
C PHE A 83 -9.01 -0.99 16.65
N ASP A 84 -9.06 0.31 16.98
CA ASP A 84 -10.24 0.96 17.55
C ASP A 84 -11.18 1.51 16.45
N LEU A 85 -12.14 0.68 16.06
CA LEU A 85 -13.11 0.98 15.01
C LEU A 85 -14.28 1.81 15.53
N LYS A 86 -14.56 2.93 14.87
CA LYS A 86 -15.75 3.74 15.12
C LYS A 86 -16.99 3.15 14.43
N VAL A 87 -18.18 3.54 14.88
CA VAL A 87 -19.47 3.03 14.34
C VAL A 87 -19.58 3.17 12.82
N TYR A 88 -19.19 4.32 12.24
CA TYR A 88 -19.23 4.49 10.78
C TYR A 88 -18.26 3.56 10.04
N GLU A 89 -17.17 3.14 10.68
CA GLU A 89 -16.18 2.22 10.11
C GLU A 89 -16.76 0.81 10.08
N TRP A 90 -17.50 0.41 11.13
CA TRP A 90 -18.28 -0.82 11.12
C TRP A 90 -19.35 -0.84 10.03
N ILE A 91 -20.05 0.28 9.81
CA ILE A 91 -21.05 0.39 8.74
C ILE A 91 -20.39 0.16 7.37
N ILE A 92 -19.23 0.78 7.11
CA ILE A 92 -18.49 0.58 5.86
C ILE A 92 -18.06 -0.89 5.72
N LEU A 93 -17.58 -1.52 6.80
CA LEU A 93 -17.16 -2.93 6.76
C LEU A 93 -18.33 -3.86 6.43
N VAL A 94 -19.49 -3.66 7.05
CA VAL A 94 -20.71 -4.43 6.76
C VAL A 94 -21.14 -4.22 5.31
N PHE A 95 -21.07 -2.99 4.80
CA PHE A 95 -21.36 -2.69 3.40
C PHE A 95 -20.42 -3.44 2.44
N ILE A 96 -19.11 -3.43 2.70
CA ILE A 96 -18.11 -4.18 1.91
C ILE A 96 -18.43 -5.68 1.91
N ILE A 97 -18.74 -6.26 3.07
CA ILE A 97 -19.10 -7.67 3.19
C ILE A 97 -20.36 -7.98 2.36
N GLY A 98 -21.40 -7.14 2.46
CA GLY A 98 -22.63 -7.27 1.67
C GLY A 98 -22.37 -7.19 0.16
N LEU A 99 -21.50 -6.27 -0.27
CA LEU A 99 -21.09 -6.14 -1.67
C LEU A 99 -20.36 -7.40 -2.17
N CYS A 100 -19.42 -7.95 -1.39
CA CYS A 100 -18.73 -9.19 -1.73
C CYS A 100 -19.71 -10.35 -1.92
N ILE A 101 -20.70 -10.49 -1.03
CA ILE A 101 -21.73 -11.53 -1.14
C ILE A 101 -22.59 -11.33 -2.40
N MET A 102 -22.97 -10.09 -2.72
CA MET A 102 -23.76 -9.82 -3.92
C MET A 102 -22.98 -10.17 -5.20
N LEU A 103 -21.69 -9.85 -5.25
CA LEU A 103 -20.82 -10.12 -6.40
C LEU A 103 -20.49 -11.61 -6.54
N SER A 104 -20.28 -12.33 -5.43
CA SER A 104 -20.02 -13.78 -5.47
C SER A 104 -21.18 -14.55 -6.11
N ASN A 105 -22.41 -14.14 -5.82
CA ASN A 105 -23.62 -14.72 -6.39
C ASN A 105 -23.78 -14.46 -7.90
N ARG A 106 -23.19 -13.38 -8.43
CA ARG A 106 -23.21 -13.08 -9.87
C ARG A 106 -22.18 -13.88 -10.66
N ILE A 107 -21.00 -14.12 -10.09
CA ILE A 107 -19.84 -14.66 -10.83
C ILE A 107 -19.87 -16.21 -10.88
N GLN A 108 -20.75 -16.90 -10.13
CA GLN A 108 -20.90 -18.38 -10.13
C GLN A 108 -19.60 -19.18 -9.88
N THR A 109 -18.58 -18.58 -9.26
CA THR A 109 -17.29 -19.22 -8.98
C THR A 109 -16.87 -19.05 -7.52
N GLY A 110 -17.71 -19.52 -6.58
CA GLY A 110 -17.60 -19.18 -5.15
C GLY A 110 -16.18 -19.25 -4.55
N THR A 111 -15.41 -20.30 -4.85
CA THR A 111 -14.02 -20.46 -4.35
C THR A 111 -13.02 -19.54 -5.04
N ALA A 112 -13.07 -19.42 -6.37
CA ALA A 112 -12.18 -18.53 -7.13
C ALA A 112 -12.44 -17.06 -6.80
N PHE A 113 -13.72 -16.69 -6.60
CA PHE A 113 -14.09 -15.34 -6.17
C PHE A 113 -13.54 -15.03 -4.78
N LEU A 114 -13.63 -15.97 -3.83
CA LEU A 114 -13.05 -15.80 -2.51
C LEU A 114 -11.53 -15.59 -2.58
N ILE A 115 -10.81 -16.35 -3.42
CA ILE A 115 -9.37 -16.18 -3.63
C ILE A 115 -9.06 -14.78 -4.18
N LEU A 116 -9.82 -14.30 -5.17
CA LEU A 116 -9.66 -12.95 -5.72
C LEU A 116 -9.93 -11.84 -4.70
N VAL A 117 -10.97 -11.99 -3.88
CA VAL A 117 -11.29 -11.06 -2.79
C VAL A 117 -10.16 -11.03 -1.77
N LEU A 118 -9.65 -12.19 -1.35
CA LEU A 118 -8.53 -12.25 -0.41
C LEU A 118 -7.26 -11.66 -1.02
N GLN A 119 -7.00 -11.92 -2.30
CA GLN A 119 -5.84 -11.38 -2.99
C GLN A 119 -5.90 -9.86 -3.11
N THR A 120 -7.04 -9.30 -3.52
CA THR A 120 -7.22 -7.85 -3.60
C THR A 120 -7.17 -7.17 -2.24
N LEU A 121 -7.63 -7.84 -1.17
CA LEU A 121 -7.47 -7.36 0.20
C LEU A 121 -6.00 -7.33 0.62
N ALA A 122 -5.25 -8.40 0.36
CA ALA A 122 -3.84 -8.49 0.69
C ALA A 122 -3.01 -7.40 -0.02
N VAL A 123 -3.27 -7.17 -1.31
CA VAL A 123 -2.64 -6.09 -2.10
C VAL A 123 -3.00 -4.72 -1.50
N ALA A 124 -4.27 -4.46 -1.23
CA ALA A 124 -4.71 -3.18 -0.64
C ALA A 124 -4.04 -2.94 0.73
N ILE A 125 -3.94 -3.95 1.60
CA ILE A 125 -3.23 -3.84 2.87
C ILE A 125 -1.77 -3.45 2.63
N ASN A 126 -1.07 -4.18 1.77
CA ASN A 126 0.37 -3.98 1.56
C ASN A 126 0.69 -2.63 0.92
N GLU A 127 -0.07 -2.20 -0.09
CA GLU A 127 0.14 -0.90 -0.72
C GLU A 127 -0.18 0.27 0.23
N GLU A 128 -1.23 0.15 1.05
CA GLU A 128 -1.57 1.20 2.00
C GLU A 128 -0.59 1.24 3.18
N VAL A 129 -0.16 0.10 3.73
CA VAL A 129 0.91 0.05 4.75
C VAL A 129 2.14 0.77 4.23
N TRP A 130 2.55 0.47 3.00
CA TRP A 130 3.69 1.10 2.37
C TRP A 130 3.54 2.62 2.23
N ILE A 131 2.48 3.06 1.57
CA ILE A 131 2.38 4.45 1.12
C ILE A 131 1.80 5.33 2.24
N ARG A 132 0.72 4.89 2.89
CA ARG A 132 -0.01 5.69 3.89
C ARG A 132 0.54 5.47 5.28
N GLY A 133 0.99 4.26 5.56
CA GLY A 133 1.71 3.94 6.79
C GLY A 133 3.11 4.51 6.77
N VAL A 134 3.99 3.95 5.94
CA VAL A 134 5.43 4.24 5.98
C VAL A 134 5.75 5.59 5.33
N LEU A 135 5.50 5.78 4.03
CA LEU A 135 5.95 6.96 3.29
C LEU A 135 5.38 8.26 3.88
N ILE A 136 4.07 8.35 4.13
CA ILE A 136 3.45 9.54 4.76
C ILE A 136 4.05 9.82 6.15
N THR A 137 4.33 8.80 6.95
CA THR A 137 4.93 8.98 8.29
C THR A 137 6.32 9.58 8.19
N HIS A 138 7.14 9.09 7.26
CA HIS A 138 8.47 9.65 6.98
C HIS A 138 8.39 11.12 6.56
N LEU A 139 7.53 11.43 5.58
CA LEU A 139 7.37 12.79 5.07
C LEU A 139 6.83 13.76 6.14
N ARG A 140 6.02 13.28 7.09
CA ARG A 140 5.62 14.05 8.29
C ARG A 140 6.80 14.32 9.22
N LYS A 141 7.69 13.36 9.43
CA LYS A 141 8.92 13.53 10.23
C LYS A 141 9.89 14.53 9.61
N MET A 142 9.87 14.66 8.28
CA MET A 142 10.54 15.74 7.54
C MET A 142 9.87 17.11 7.70
N LYS A 143 8.75 17.20 8.44
CA LYS A 143 7.97 18.43 8.67
C LYS A 143 7.45 19.08 7.38
N LEU A 144 7.20 18.26 6.34
CA LEU A 144 6.57 18.74 5.12
C LEU A 144 5.10 19.11 5.39
N ASN A 145 4.59 20.09 4.65
CA ASN A 145 3.19 20.47 4.77
C ASN A 145 2.28 19.35 4.23
N SER A 146 1.05 19.27 4.75
CA SER A 146 0.13 18.18 4.40
C SER A 146 -0.19 18.10 2.91
N VAL A 147 -0.27 19.21 2.19
CA VAL A 147 -0.59 19.23 0.76
C VAL A 147 0.52 18.54 -0.03
N VAL A 148 1.78 18.87 0.24
CA VAL A 148 2.95 18.24 -0.39
C VAL A 148 2.98 16.74 -0.10
N ILE A 149 2.68 16.33 1.13
CA ILE A 149 2.64 14.91 1.50
C ILE A 149 1.55 14.16 0.71
N VAL A 150 0.35 14.74 0.57
CA VAL A 150 -0.72 14.14 -0.26
C VAL A 150 -0.28 14.04 -1.71
N LEU A 151 0.32 15.09 -2.27
CA LEU A 151 0.78 15.08 -3.66
C LEU A 151 1.86 14.02 -3.90
N VAL A 152 2.90 13.96 -3.06
CA VAL A 152 3.98 12.98 -3.19
C VAL A 152 3.45 11.56 -3.04
N SER A 153 2.64 11.28 -2.01
CA SER A 153 2.04 9.95 -1.83
C SER A 153 1.11 9.55 -2.98
N GLY A 154 0.34 10.50 -3.52
CA GLY A 154 -0.48 10.30 -4.71
C GLY A 154 0.34 9.99 -5.96
N ILE A 155 1.44 10.71 -6.20
CA ILE A 155 2.35 10.46 -7.33
C ILE A 155 2.96 9.06 -7.24
N VAL A 156 3.47 8.68 -6.06
CA VAL A 156 4.04 7.35 -5.85
C VAL A 156 2.98 6.27 -6.10
N PHE A 157 1.78 6.42 -5.54
CA PHE A 157 0.70 5.46 -5.75
C PHE A 157 0.28 5.34 -7.22
N GLY A 158 0.05 6.48 -7.89
CA GLY A 158 -0.51 6.50 -9.24
C GLY A 158 0.51 6.15 -10.33
N PHE A 159 1.76 6.58 -10.20
CA PHE A 159 2.75 6.49 -11.28
C PHE A 159 3.92 5.56 -10.98
N VAL A 160 4.29 5.37 -9.71
CA VAL A 160 5.39 4.47 -9.34
C VAL A 160 4.88 3.05 -9.15
N THR A 161 3.84 2.86 -8.33
CA THR A 161 3.26 1.52 -8.09
C THR A 161 2.72 0.89 -9.37
N HIS A 162 2.17 1.70 -10.28
CA HIS A 162 1.48 1.26 -11.50
C HIS A 162 2.21 1.71 -12.77
N MET A 163 3.55 1.71 -12.75
CA MET A 163 4.37 2.20 -13.86
C MET A 163 4.20 1.39 -15.17
N ASN A 164 3.67 0.18 -15.08
CA ASN A 164 3.38 -0.72 -16.20
C ASN A 164 2.02 -0.45 -16.87
N GLU A 165 1.23 0.47 -16.33
CA GLU A 165 -0.12 0.78 -16.79
C GLU A 165 -0.16 2.05 -17.68
N PRO A 166 -1.22 2.25 -18.48
CA PRO A 166 -1.35 3.44 -19.32
C PRO A 166 -1.31 4.73 -18.51
N LEU A 167 -0.54 5.72 -19.01
CA LEU A 167 -0.36 7.01 -18.33
C LEU A 167 -1.69 7.72 -18.07
N ILE A 168 -2.63 7.64 -19.01
CA ILE A 168 -3.95 8.28 -18.91
C ILE A 168 -4.76 7.65 -17.76
N ASP A 169 -4.73 6.33 -17.62
CA ASP A 169 -5.44 5.63 -16.54
C ASP A 169 -4.83 5.96 -15.18
N ASN A 170 -3.50 6.03 -15.11
CA ASN A 170 -2.78 6.47 -13.92
C ASN A 170 -3.17 7.90 -13.52
N LEU A 171 -3.27 8.81 -14.49
CA LEU A 171 -3.60 10.21 -14.23
C LEU A 171 -5.07 10.43 -13.86
N LEU A 172 -6.01 9.73 -14.49
CA LEU A 172 -7.45 9.97 -14.32
C LEU A 172 -8.07 9.17 -13.16
N TRP A 173 -7.56 7.98 -12.88
CA TRP A 173 -8.16 7.08 -11.89
C TRP A 173 -7.28 6.89 -10.67
N ARG A 174 -6.03 6.48 -10.86
CA ARG A 174 -5.15 6.07 -9.76
C ARG A 174 -4.58 7.25 -8.99
N PHE A 175 -4.15 8.30 -9.68
CA PHE A 175 -3.61 9.49 -9.03
C PHE A 175 -4.68 10.21 -8.18
N PRO A 176 -5.90 10.49 -8.67
CA PRO A 176 -6.96 11.09 -7.85
C PRO A 176 -7.38 10.20 -6.67
N GLY A 177 -7.49 8.88 -6.88
CA GLY A 177 -7.69 7.92 -5.79
C GLY A 177 -6.56 7.99 -4.77
N GLY A 178 -5.32 8.08 -5.24
CA GLY A 178 -4.13 8.21 -4.42
C GLY A 178 -4.12 9.46 -3.55
N LEU A 179 -4.54 10.61 -4.10
CA LEU A 179 -4.72 11.87 -3.39
C LEU A 179 -5.80 11.76 -2.31
N LEU A 180 -6.96 11.14 -2.62
CA LEU A 180 -8.04 10.94 -1.67
C LEU A 180 -7.60 10.09 -0.49
N LEU A 181 -6.97 8.94 -0.75
CA LEU A 181 -6.47 8.03 0.30
C LEU A 181 -5.36 8.69 1.13
N GLY A 182 -4.46 9.45 0.49
CA GLY A 182 -3.45 10.25 1.17
C GLY A 182 -4.06 11.29 2.10
N TRP A 183 -5.10 12.01 1.65
CA TRP A 183 -5.84 12.96 2.47
C TRP A 183 -6.54 12.30 3.66
N ILE A 184 -7.20 11.16 3.47
CA ILE A 184 -7.83 10.38 4.54
C ILE A 184 -6.78 9.98 5.58
N ALA A 185 -5.66 9.41 5.15
CA ALA A 185 -4.57 9.01 6.05
C ALA A 185 -4.00 10.20 6.82
N ILE A 186 -3.84 11.37 6.18
CA ILE A 186 -3.36 12.57 6.86
C ILE A 186 -4.33 13.03 7.95
N LYS A 187 -5.63 13.08 7.63
CA LYS A 187 -6.65 13.63 8.53
C LYS A 187 -7.00 12.72 9.70
N THR A 188 -6.95 11.40 9.48
CA THR A 188 -7.44 10.43 10.47
C THR A 188 -6.32 9.75 11.23
N ASN A 189 -5.11 9.69 10.65
CA ASN A 189 -4.00 8.87 11.14
C ASN A 189 -4.41 7.42 11.45
N ARG A 190 -5.31 6.87 10.61
CA ARG A 190 -5.88 5.53 10.72
C ARG A 190 -5.67 4.82 9.41
N LEU A 191 -4.98 3.68 9.44
CA LEU A 191 -4.60 2.95 8.24
C LEU A 191 -5.72 2.05 7.71
N HIS A 192 -6.62 1.57 8.57
CA HIS A 192 -7.73 0.73 8.14
C HIS A 192 -8.71 1.45 7.21
N LEU A 193 -8.87 2.77 7.35
CA LEU A 193 -9.73 3.57 6.47
C LEU A 193 -9.26 3.56 5.00
N PRO A 194 -8.03 3.99 4.68
CA PRO A 194 -7.55 3.91 3.30
C PRO A 194 -7.51 2.47 2.78
N ILE A 195 -7.20 1.47 3.63
CA ILE A 195 -7.28 0.04 3.24
C ILE A 195 -8.70 -0.33 2.79
N MET A 196 -9.72 0.04 3.57
CA MET A 196 -11.11 -0.29 3.26
C MET A 196 -11.59 0.39 1.98
N PHE A 197 -11.25 1.66 1.77
CA PHE A 197 -11.62 2.38 0.54
C PHE A 197 -10.88 1.85 -0.70
N HIS A 198 -9.60 1.56 -0.57
CA HIS A 198 -8.82 0.96 -1.66
C HIS A 198 -9.34 -0.43 -2.01
N PHE A 199 -9.58 -1.27 -1.00
CA PHE A 199 -10.15 -2.60 -1.20
C PHE A 199 -11.53 -2.55 -1.88
N LEU A 200 -12.39 -1.63 -1.44
CA LEU A 200 -13.69 -1.39 -2.08
C LEU A 200 -13.52 -1.06 -3.57
N ASN A 201 -12.61 -0.16 -3.91
CA ASN A 201 -12.31 0.21 -5.29
C ASN A 201 -11.81 -0.99 -6.13
N ASN A 202 -10.97 -1.84 -5.54
CA ASN A 202 -10.45 -3.03 -6.22
C ASN A 202 -11.57 -4.05 -6.49
N ILE A 203 -12.43 -4.30 -5.51
CA ILE A 203 -13.57 -5.22 -5.68
C ILE A 203 -14.57 -4.71 -6.71
N THR A 204 -14.91 -3.42 -6.70
CA THR A 204 -15.83 -2.87 -7.71
C THR A 204 -15.27 -2.98 -9.12
N SER A 205 -13.94 -2.85 -9.27
CA SER A 205 -13.27 -3.01 -10.55
C SER A 205 -13.24 -4.47 -11.05
N LEU A 206 -13.36 -5.46 -10.15
CA LEU A 206 -13.50 -6.87 -10.53
C LEU A 206 -14.89 -7.21 -11.11
N SER A 207 -15.87 -6.31 -10.96
CA SER A 207 -17.27 -6.56 -11.30
C SER A 207 -17.76 -5.89 -12.59
N LEU A 208 -16.87 -5.15 -13.26
CA LEU A 208 -17.09 -4.51 -14.56
C LEU A 208 -16.28 -5.24 -15.63
#